data_AF-A0A7K9LQ33-F1
#
_entry.id   AF-A0A7K9LQ33-F1
#
_cell.length_a   1.000
_cell.length_b   1.000
_cell.length_c   1.000
_cell.angle_alpha   90.00
_cell.angle_beta   90.00
_cell.angle_gamma   90.00
#
_symmetry.space_group_name_H-M   'P 1'
#
loop_
_entity.id
_entity.type
_entity.pdbx_description
1 polymer ?
#
loop_
_entity_poly.entity_id
_entity_poly.type
_entity_poly.pdbx_seq_one_letter_code
_entity_poly.pdbx_strand_id
1 'polypeptide(L)'
;GFLSLQGHVVRNWKVRWFVLLQDKLLYYKIEGGKKEPSPKGRILLDGCTITCPCLEYENRPLLIKLKTKTNTDYFLECCSREERDSWALDITGAIHAGHPVQVQELHRMKNSFKLLENISLHNIVERMYDSSTGIKLTRNLDQGNRYKETFTGSALVDWLISNSFAVSRFEAVTLASMLMDENFIRPVGVRSTEATRSSDPSEKFLDDSTALYMFAESSKKNTSSKEEVHFNISELSGTIVKQGFLVKQGHKRKNWKVRKFVLRADPAFLHYYDPTKEDNKPVGGFSLRGCLVSALEDNGVPAGVKGNVQGNLFKIITKNDIHYYIQASSKAERVQWIEAIKPLT
;
A
#
# COMPACT_ATOMS: atom_id res chain seq x y z
N GLY A 1 12.98 -32.60 1.21
CA GLY A 1 11.55 -32.30 0.98
C GLY A 1 11.25 -32.31 -0.50
N PHE A 2 9.97 -32.19 -0.88
CA PHE A 2 9.57 -32.09 -2.29
C PHE A 2 9.57 -30.64 -2.75
N LEU A 3 10.17 -30.36 -3.91
CA LEU A 3 10.07 -29.05 -4.59
C LEU A 3 9.79 -29.28 -6.07
N SER A 4 9.11 -28.33 -6.72
CA SER A 4 8.97 -28.34 -8.18
C SER A 4 10.13 -27.59 -8.82
N LEU A 5 10.93 -28.28 -9.62
CA LEU A 5 12.07 -27.71 -10.33
C LEU A 5 11.71 -27.39 -11.78
N GLN A 6 12.04 -26.18 -12.24
CA GLN A 6 11.96 -25.84 -13.65
C GLN A 6 13.11 -26.46 -14.45
N GLY A 7 12.79 -27.09 -15.58
CA GLY A 7 13.81 -27.60 -16.51
C GLY A 7 14.52 -26.48 -17.30
N HIS A 8 15.81 -26.65 -17.56
CA HIS A 8 16.63 -25.66 -18.29
C HIS A 8 16.44 -25.71 -19.81
N VAL A 9 16.32 -26.90 -20.40
CA VAL A 9 16.17 -27.08 -21.87
C VAL A 9 14.71 -26.91 -22.27
N VAL A 10 13.83 -27.62 -21.56
CA VAL A 10 12.39 -27.48 -21.68
C VAL A 10 11.90 -26.92 -20.36
N ARG A 11 11.27 -25.74 -20.39
CA ARG A 11 10.79 -24.99 -19.21
C ARG A 11 9.57 -25.62 -18.54
N ASN A 12 9.56 -26.95 -18.44
CA ASN A 12 8.54 -27.73 -17.74
C ASN A 12 8.92 -27.87 -16.27
N TRP A 13 7.91 -27.87 -15.41
CA TRP A 13 8.06 -28.02 -13.97
C TRP A 13 7.95 -29.49 -13.58
N LYS A 14 8.89 -29.98 -12.78
CA LYS A 14 8.90 -31.37 -12.34
C LYS A 14 9.14 -31.44 -10.84
N VAL A 15 8.24 -32.11 -10.13
CA VAL A 15 8.40 -32.42 -8.71
C VAL A 15 9.60 -33.35 -8.52
N ARG A 16 10.47 -32.98 -7.59
CA ARG A 16 11.67 -33.74 -7.22
C ARG A 16 11.82 -33.75 -5.72
N TRP A 17 12.44 -34.82 -5.21
CA TRP A 17 12.85 -34.88 -3.83
C TRP A 17 14.22 -34.22 -3.69
N PHE A 18 14.28 -33.11 -2.96
CA PHE A 18 15.49 -32.36 -2.69
C PHE A 18 16.08 -32.71 -1.32
N VAL A 19 17.40 -32.79 -1.29
CA VAL A 19 18.22 -32.96 -0.08
C VAL A 19 19.23 -31.83 -0.05
N LEU A 20 19.15 -30.98 0.95
CA LEU A 20 20.15 -29.96 1.24
C LEU A 20 21.31 -30.61 2.00
N LEU A 21 22.51 -30.48 1.45
CA LEU A 21 23.77 -30.81 2.12
C LEU A 21 24.54 -29.52 2.38
N GLN A 22 25.66 -29.62 3.09
CA GLN A 22 26.45 -28.46 3.52
C GLN A 22 26.90 -27.55 2.36
N ASP A 23 27.25 -28.12 1.20
CA ASP A 23 27.82 -27.40 0.05
C ASP A 23 26.98 -27.49 -1.24
N LYS A 24 25.86 -28.23 -1.21
CA LYS A 24 25.09 -28.55 -2.42
C LYS A 24 23.64 -28.96 -2.14
N LEU A 25 22.76 -28.72 -3.11
CA LEU A 25 21.48 -29.41 -3.20
C LEU A 25 21.59 -30.59 -4.15
N LEU A 26 21.10 -31.74 -3.70
CA LEU A 26 20.86 -32.91 -4.56
C LEU A 26 19.36 -33.05 -4.80
N TYR A 27 18.98 -33.43 -6.02
CA TYR A 27 17.59 -33.73 -6.33
C TYR A 27 17.43 -35.08 -7.00
N TYR A 28 16.38 -35.79 -6.62
CA TYR A 28 16.11 -37.17 -7.01
C TYR A 28 14.76 -37.27 -7.68
N LYS A 29 14.65 -38.19 -8.65
CA LYS A 29 13.34 -38.64 -9.14
C LYS A 29 12.80 -39.67 -8.13
N ILE A 30 11.50 -39.59 -7.86
CA ILE A 30 10.78 -40.61 -7.11
C ILE A 30 10.00 -41.45 -8.12
N GLU A 31 10.19 -42.76 -8.10
CA GLU A 31 9.43 -43.72 -8.89
C GLU A 31 8.84 -44.78 -7.95
N GLY A 32 7.55 -45.08 -8.08
CA GLY A 32 6.87 -46.08 -7.24
C GLY A 32 6.97 -45.80 -5.72
N GLY A 33 7.06 -44.52 -5.32
CA GLY A 33 7.20 -44.12 -3.92
C GLY A 33 8.60 -44.28 -3.32
N LYS A 34 9.59 -44.75 -4.09
CA LYS A 34 10.98 -44.88 -3.64
C LYS A 34 11.89 -43.86 -4.32
N LYS A 35 12.88 -43.36 -3.58
CA LYS A 35 13.93 -42.48 -4.09
C LYS A 35 14.88 -43.30 -4.96
N GLU A 36 15.14 -42.83 -6.18
CA GLU A 36 16.20 -43.42 -7.00
C GLU A 36 17.55 -43.36 -6.24
N PRO A 37 18.41 -44.39 -6.37
CA PRO A 37 19.67 -44.45 -5.65
C PRO A 37 20.65 -43.36 -6.10
N SER A 38 20.63 -42.99 -7.39
CA SER A 38 21.46 -41.91 -7.94
C SER A 38 20.69 -40.58 -7.98
N PRO A 39 21.36 -39.44 -7.65
CA PRO A 39 20.74 -38.14 -7.82
C PRO A 39 20.53 -37.84 -9.30
N LYS A 40 19.37 -37.27 -9.64
CA LYS A 40 19.07 -36.81 -10.99
C LYS A 40 19.91 -35.59 -11.38
N GLY A 41 20.32 -34.80 -10.39
CA GLY A 41 21.31 -33.76 -10.55
C GLY A 41 21.71 -33.13 -9.22
N ARG A 42 22.62 -32.16 -9.32
CA ARG A 42 23.21 -31.44 -8.18
C ARG A 42 23.34 -29.96 -8.50
N ILE A 43 23.16 -29.12 -7.50
CA ILE A 43 23.38 -27.68 -7.55
C ILE A 43 24.44 -27.37 -6.49
N LEU A 44 25.61 -26.87 -6.90
CA LEU A 44 26.67 -26.45 -5.96
C LEU A 44 26.30 -25.08 -5.40
N LEU A 45 26.33 -24.94 -4.08
CA LEU A 45 25.94 -23.71 -3.38
C LEU A 45 27.07 -22.69 -3.24
N ASP A 46 28.31 -23.11 -3.42
CA ASP A 46 29.48 -22.23 -3.43
C ASP A 46 29.31 -21.08 -4.44
N GLY A 47 29.34 -19.85 -3.93
CA GLY A 47 29.13 -18.62 -4.70
C GLY A 47 27.73 -18.50 -5.33
N CYS A 48 26.73 -19.25 -4.85
CA CYS A 48 25.34 -19.05 -5.27
C CYS A 48 24.76 -17.77 -4.65
N THR A 49 23.95 -17.06 -5.42
CA THR A 49 23.05 -16.03 -4.89
C THR A 49 21.63 -16.57 -4.85
N ILE A 50 20.92 -16.30 -3.76
CA ILE A 50 19.53 -16.67 -3.57
C ILE A 50 18.63 -15.44 -3.67
N THR A 51 17.48 -15.58 -4.32
CA THR A 51 16.43 -14.55 -4.36
C THR A 51 15.13 -15.16 -3.87
N CYS A 52 14.66 -14.66 -2.74
CA CYS A 52 13.39 -15.04 -2.13
C CYS A 52 12.79 -13.83 -1.40
N PRO A 53 11.51 -13.47 -1.64
CA PRO A 53 10.61 -14.04 -2.65
C PRO A 53 11.07 -13.76 -4.10
N CYS A 54 10.89 -14.73 -5.01
CA CYS A 54 11.15 -14.52 -6.44
C CYS A 54 9.86 -14.10 -7.16
N LEU A 55 9.81 -12.85 -7.64
CA LEU A 55 8.64 -12.25 -8.28
C LEU A 55 8.69 -12.25 -9.83
N GLU A 56 9.66 -12.95 -10.43
CA GLU A 56 9.84 -13.03 -11.90
C GLU A 56 8.68 -13.76 -12.61
N TYR A 57 7.94 -14.61 -11.90
CA TYR A 57 6.78 -15.32 -12.42
C TYR A 57 5.51 -14.91 -11.67
N GLU A 58 4.67 -14.08 -12.30
CA GLU A 58 3.44 -13.55 -11.68
C GLU A 58 2.49 -14.66 -11.18
N ASN A 59 2.42 -15.78 -11.90
CA ASN A 59 1.53 -16.90 -11.57
C ASN A 59 2.15 -17.93 -10.60
N ARG A 60 3.37 -17.70 -10.10
CA ARG A 60 4.08 -18.66 -9.22
C ARG A 60 4.75 -17.92 -8.05
N PRO A 61 3.99 -17.47 -7.05
CA PRO A 61 4.50 -16.66 -5.96
C PRO A 61 5.33 -17.44 -4.92
N LEU A 62 5.36 -18.78 -5.02
CA LEU A 62 6.04 -19.68 -4.09
C LEU A 62 7.47 -20.03 -4.54
N LEU A 63 8.07 -19.21 -5.41
CA LEU A 63 9.36 -19.47 -6.00
C LEU A 63 10.54 -18.94 -5.19
N ILE A 64 11.60 -19.75 -5.20
CA ILE A 64 12.97 -19.39 -4.85
C ILE A 64 13.78 -19.44 -6.15
N LYS A 65 14.59 -18.42 -6.39
CA LYS A 65 15.59 -18.43 -7.47
C LYS A 65 16.97 -18.62 -6.87
N LEU A 66 17.71 -19.60 -7.39
CA LEU A 66 19.12 -19.79 -7.11
C LEU A 66 19.90 -19.49 -8.39
N LYS A 67 20.89 -18.63 -8.29
CA LYS A 67 21.78 -18.29 -9.39
C LYS A 67 23.18 -18.72 -9.02
N THR A 68 23.71 -19.68 -9.75
CA THR A 68 25.05 -20.24 -9.49
C THR A 68 26.14 -19.27 -9.90
N LYS A 69 27.37 -19.50 -9.41
CA LYS A 69 28.58 -18.76 -9.86
C LYS A 69 28.83 -18.85 -11.37
N THR A 70 28.33 -19.90 -12.02
CA THR A 70 28.38 -20.07 -13.48
C THR A 70 27.22 -19.35 -14.19
N ASN A 71 26.54 -18.45 -13.50
CA ASN A 71 25.43 -17.65 -14.00
C ASN A 71 24.23 -18.51 -14.47
N THR A 72 24.04 -19.69 -13.88
CA THR A 72 22.93 -20.60 -14.20
C THR A 72 21.81 -20.40 -13.20
N ASP A 73 20.62 -20.08 -13.72
CA ASP A 73 19.42 -19.85 -12.92
C ASP A 73 18.65 -21.16 -12.70
N TYR A 74 18.30 -21.45 -11.45
CA TYR A 74 17.44 -22.53 -11.01
C TYR A 74 16.21 -21.94 -10.31
N PHE A 75 15.02 -22.39 -10.70
CA PHE A 75 13.76 -21.97 -10.09
C PHE A 75 13.12 -23.14 -9.35
N LEU A 76 12.89 -22.94 -8.05
CA LEU A 76 12.35 -23.94 -7.13
C LEU A 76 11.02 -23.44 -6.57
N GLU A 77 9.93 -24.18 -6.80
CA GLU A 77 8.61 -23.90 -6.26
C GLU A 77 8.31 -24.77 -5.04
N CYS A 78 7.87 -24.14 -3.96
CA CYS A 78 7.46 -24.79 -2.72
C CYS A 78 5.93 -24.94 -2.66
N CYS A 79 5.41 -25.77 -1.75
CA CYS A 79 3.95 -25.97 -1.64
C CYS A 79 3.25 -24.88 -0.81
N SER A 80 4.00 -24.14 0.00
CA SER A 80 3.50 -23.01 0.78
C SER A 80 4.55 -21.90 0.96
N ARG A 81 4.16 -20.76 1.51
CA ARG A 81 5.07 -19.63 1.79
C ARG A 81 5.99 -19.93 2.95
N GLU A 82 5.48 -20.62 3.96
CA GLU A 82 6.22 -21.06 5.14
C GLU A 82 7.30 -22.05 4.74
N GLU A 83 6.97 -23.01 3.87
CA GLU A 83 7.96 -23.94 3.32
C GLU A 83 9.00 -23.18 2.47
N ARG A 84 8.57 -22.23 1.62
CA ARG A 84 9.48 -21.40 0.82
C ARG A 84 10.47 -20.64 1.69
N ASP A 85 9.99 -19.95 2.70
CA ASP A 85 10.83 -19.11 3.56
C ASP A 85 11.76 -19.98 4.43
N SER A 86 11.30 -21.15 4.87
CA SER A 86 12.14 -22.15 5.55
C SER A 86 13.27 -22.66 4.64
N TRP A 87 12.95 -23.09 3.42
CA TRP A 87 13.97 -23.54 2.46
C TRP A 87 14.95 -22.43 2.10
N ALA A 88 14.46 -21.21 1.90
CA ALA A 88 15.32 -20.08 1.59
C ALA A 88 16.31 -19.81 2.72
N LEU A 89 15.86 -19.88 3.97
CA LEU A 89 16.72 -19.71 5.15
C LEU A 89 17.77 -20.81 5.24
N ASP A 90 17.38 -22.08 5.11
CA ASP A 90 18.32 -23.21 5.20
C ASP A 90 19.35 -23.18 4.08
N ILE A 91 18.93 -22.86 2.84
CA ILE A 91 19.83 -22.72 1.70
C ILE A 91 20.76 -21.53 1.88
N THR A 92 20.25 -20.40 2.38
CA THR A 92 21.07 -19.22 2.72
C THR A 92 22.12 -19.59 3.75
N GLY A 93 21.74 -20.31 4.81
CA GLY A 93 22.67 -20.81 5.82
C GLY A 93 23.76 -21.69 5.21
N ALA A 94 23.39 -22.62 4.31
CA ALA A 94 24.36 -23.49 3.63
C ALA A 94 25.30 -22.73 2.68
N ILE A 95 24.81 -21.73 1.94
CA ILE A 95 25.65 -20.85 1.09
C ILE A 95 26.71 -20.13 1.95
N HIS A 96 26.33 -19.66 3.14
CA HIS A 96 27.20 -18.90 4.04
C HIS A 96 27.93 -19.76 5.09
N ALA A 97 27.71 -21.08 5.16
CA ALA A 97 28.35 -21.95 6.15
C ALA A 97 29.89 -22.02 5.99
N GLY A 98 30.43 -21.58 4.85
CA GLY A 98 31.87 -21.32 4.66
C GLY A 98 32.39 -20.00 5.30
N HIS A 99 31.49 -19.16 5.82
CA HIS A 99 31.74 -17.83 6.39
C HIS A 99 30.97 -17.63 7.72
N PRO A 100 31.51 -18.09 8.88
CA PRO A 100 30.80 -18.18 10.16
C PRO A 100 30.22 -16.86 10.70
N VAL A 101 30.82 -15.72 10.36
CA VAL A 101 30.44 -14.39 10.88
C VAL A 101 29.08 -13.94 10.32
N GLN A 102 28.77 -14.24 9.05
CA GLN A 102 27.55 -13.78 8.40
C GLN A 102 26.29 -14.55 8.87
N VAL A 103 26.44 -15.82 9.23
CA VAL A 103 25.32 -16.66 9.72
C VAL A 103 24.83 -16.18 11.09
N GLN A 104 25.72 -15.77 11.98
CA GLN A 104 25.36 -15.21 13.29
C GLN A 104 24.70 -13.84 13.18
N GLU A 105 25.14 -12.98 12.25
CA GLU A 105 24.50 -11.69 12.00
C GLU A 105 23.11 -11.83 11.37
N LEU A 106 22.91 -12.76 10.44
CA LEU A 106 21.60 -13.08 9.86
C LEU A 106 20.59 -13.56 10.92
N HIS A 107 21.02 -14.44 11.83
CA HIS A 107 20.18 -14.89 12.96
C HIS A 107 19.90 -13.75 13.95
N ARG A 108 20.87 -12.86 14.20
CA ARG A 108 20.68 -11.67 15.05
C ARG A 108 19.71 -10.67 14.43
N MET A 109 19.78 -10.45 13.12
CA MET A 109 18.87 -9.55 12.38
C MET A 109 17.43 -10.07 12.35
N LYS A 110 17.22 -11.39 12.24
CA LYS A 110 15.88 -12.02 12.31
C LYS A 110 15.16 -11.73 13.63
N ASN A 111 15.90 -11.59 14.72
CA ASN A 111 15.35 -11.38 16.06
C ASN A 111 15.42 -9.91 16.52
N SER A 112 16.06 -9.02 15.77
CA SER A 112 16.11 -7.59 16.09
C SER A 112 14.93 -6.88 15.46
N PHE A 113 13.88 -6.63 16.24
CA PHE A 113 12.85 -5.68 15.84
C PHE A 113 13.44 -4.27 15.86
N LYS A 114 13.93 -3.83 14.71
CA LYS A 114 14.26 -2.43 14.45
C LYS A 114 13.63 -2.06 13.13
N LEU A 115 12.46 -1.42 13.18
CA LEU A 115 11.99 -0.61 12.05
C LEU A 115 13.17 0.30 11.67
N LEU A 116 13.67 0.16 10.44
CA LEU A 116 14.71 1.03 9.88
C LEU A 116 14.31 2.47 10.20
N GLU A 117 15.15 3.17 10.98
CA GLU A 117 14.81 4.40 11.70
C GLU A 117 14.40 5.60 10.80
N ASN A 118 14.26 5.41 9.48
CA ASN A 118 13.92 6.46 8.51
C ASN A 118 13.03 5.97 7.33
N ILE A 119 12.25 4.88 7.45
CA ILE A 119 11.36 4.48 6.35
C ILE A 119 10.19 5.48 6.21
N SER A 120 10.22 6.29 5.16
CA SER A 120 9.08 7.10 4.73
C SER A 120 8.04 6.22 4.03
N LEU A 121 6.84 6.11 4.60
CA LEU A 121 5.71 5.39 3.99
C LEU A 121 5.38 5.93 2.59
N HIS A 122 5.57 7.23 2.35
CA HIS A 122 5.37 7.83 1.03
C HIS A 122 6.33 7.28 -0.03
N ASN A 123 7.60 7.07 0.34
CA ASN A 123 8.59 6.47 -0.57
C ASN A 123 8.25 5.02 -0.91
N ILE A 124 7.72 4.26 0.06
CA ILE A 124 7.22 2.90 -0.22
C ILE A 124 6.11 2.98 -1.26
N VAL A 125 5.12 3.86 -1.05
CA VAL A 125 3.96 4.00 -1.94
C VAL A 125 4.38 4.44 -3.34
N GLU A 126 5.27 5.43 -3.47
CA GLU A 126 5.83 5.83 -4.76
C GLU A 126 6.48 4.66 -5.50
N ARG A 127 7.24 3.81 -4.79
CA ARG A 127 7.81 2.60 -5.38
C ARG A 127 6.78 1.52 -5.69
N MET A 128 5.70 1.42 -4.91
CA MET A 128 4.60 0.51 -5.21
C MET A 128 3.89 0.91 -6.52
N TYR A 129 3.87 2.20 -6.86
CA TYR A 129 3.32 2.71 -8.12
C TYR A 129 4.26 2.58 -9.32
N ASP A 130 5.53 2.20 -9.13
CA ASP A 130 6.49 2.11 -10.23
C ASP A 130 6.03 1.12 -11.31
N SER A 131 6.06 1.54 -12.56
CA SER A 131 5.57 0.74 -13.69
C SER A 131 6.37 -0.55 -13.93
N SER A 132 7.63 -0.58 -13.49
CA SER A 132 8.57 -1.68 -13.74
C SER A 132 8.77 -2.57 -12.50
N THR A 133 8.95 -1.96 -11.33
CA THR A 133 9.27 -2.65 -10.06
C THR A 133 8.13 -2.59 -9.04
N GLY A 134 7.03 -1.90 -9.33
CA GLY A 134 5.91 -1.74 -8.42
C GLY A 134 5.08 -3.00 -8.22
N ILE A 135 4.10 -2.89 -7.32
CA ILE A 135 3.22 -4.01 -6.97
C ILE A 135 2.33 -4.36 -8.16
N LYS A 136 2.26 -5.64 -8.50
CA LYS A 136 1.45 -6.11 -9.64
C LYS A 136 -0.03 -6.08 -9.30
N LEU A 137 -0.76 -5.29 -10.08
CA LEU A 137 -2.21 -5.14 -9.94
C LEU A 137 -2.92 -6.17 -10.81
N THR A 138 -3.83 -6.92 -10.19
CA THR A 138 -4.60 -8.00 -10.80
C THR A 138 -6.09 -7.71 -10.69
N ARG A 139 -6.87 -8.33 -11.57
CA ARG A 139 -8.34 -8.29 -11.53
C ARG A 139 -8.81 -9.51 -10.77
N ASN A 140 -9.46 -9.30 -9.64
CA ASN A 140 -9.95 -10.39 -8.80
C ASN A 140 -11.49 -10.39 -8.75
N LEU A 141 -12.04 -11.58 -8.65
CA LEU A 141 -13.45 -11.83 -8.38
C LEU A 141 -13.56 -12.36 -6.97
N ASP A 142 -14.34 -11.67 -6.13
CA ASP A 142 -14.66 -12.12 -4.78
C ASP A 142 -16.16 -11.96 -4.56
N GLN A 143 -16.82 -13.07 -4.21
CA GLN A 143 -18.27 -13.19 -4.02
C GLN A 143 -19.15 -12.51 -5.11
N GLY A 144 -18.74 -12.61 -6.38
CA GLY A 144 -19.46 -12.02 -7.52
C GLY A 144 -19.16 -10.54 -7.78
N ASN A 145 -18.44 -9.86 -6.88
CA ASN A 145 -17.93 -8.51 -7.12
C ASN A 145 -16.62 -8.58 -7.92
N ARG A 146 -16.50 -7.69 -8.91
CA ARG A 146 -15.30 -7.57 -9.75
C ARG A 146 -14.46 -6.40 -9.27
N TYR A 147 -13.31 -6.70 -8.69
CA TYR A 147 -12.36 -5.67 -8.26
C TYR A 147 -11.30 -5.50 -9.36
N LYS A 148 -11.22 -4.28 -9.88
CA LYS A 148 -10.20 -3.89 -10.85
C LYS A 148 -9.03 -3.30 -10.06
N GLU A 149 -7.80 -3.71 -10.41
CA GLU A 149 -6.56 -3.15 -9.86
C GLU A 149 -6.34 -3.45 -8.36
N THR A 150 -6.50 -4.72 -8.00
CA THR A 150 -6.23 -5.25 -6.65
C THR A 150 -4.89 -5.98 -6.54
N PHE A 151 -4.38 -6.10 -5.34
CA PHE A 151 -3.31 -7.02 -4.98
C PHE A 151 -3.69 -7.79 -3.72
N THR A 152 -3.09 -8.95 -3.50
CA THR A 152 -3.34 -9.76 -2.30
C THR A 152 -2.44 -9.31 -1.15
N GLY A 153 -2.86 -9.53 0.09
CA GLY A 153 -2.04 -9.20 1.25
C GLY A 153 -0.68 -9.89 1.22
N SER A 154 -0.67 -11.17 0.85
CA SER A 154 0.58 -11.90 0.71
C SER A 154 1.48 -11.44 -0.43
N ALA A 155 0.91 -10.89 -1.51
CA ALA A 155 1.69 -10.28 -2.59
C ALA A 155 2.34 -8.97 -2.15
N LEU A 156 1.65 -8.15 -1.34
CA LEU A 156 2.25 -6.95 -0.76
C LEU A 156 3.40 -7.30 0.20
N VAL A 157 3.20 -8.28 1.07
CA VAL A 157 4.26 -8.75 1.98
C VAL A 157 5.47 -9.25 1.21
N ASP A 158 5.26 -10.08 0.18
CA ASP A 158 6.35 -10.58 -0.65
C ASP A 158 7.09 -9.44 -1.38
N TRP A 159 6.35 -8.44 -1.87
CA TRP A 159 6.92 -7.27 -2.54
C TRP A 159 7.77 -6.40 -1.59
N LEU A 160 7.31 -6.17 -0.36
CA LEU A 160 8.04 -5.41 0.65
C LEU A 160 9.39 -6.07 0.99
N ILE A 161 9.40 -7.40 1.13
CA ILE A 161 10.63 -8.16 1.40
C ILE A 161 11.56 -8.13 0.18
N SER A 162 11.02 -8.39 -1.02
CA SER A 162 11.80 -8.40 -2.27
C SER A 162 12.48 -7.06 -2.56
N ASN A 163 11.84 -5.94 -2.18
CA ASN A 163 12.38 -4.59 -2.31
C ASN A 163 13.20 -4.13 -1.08
N SER A 164 13.49 -5.02 -0.14
CA SER A 164 14.28 -4.75 1.07
C SER A 164 13.70 -3.66 1.98
N PHE A 165 12.38 -3.48 1.98
CA PHE A 165 11.69 -2.62 2.96
C PHE A 165 11.46 -3.31 4.30
N ALA A 166 11.46 -4.64 4.32
CA ALA A 166 11.31 -5.48 5.50
C ALA A 166 12.22 -6.70 5.41
N VAL A 167 12.80 -7.15 6.53
CA VAL A 167 13.63 -8.37 6.56
C VAL A 167 12.85 -9.62 6.95
N SER A 168 11.62 -9.45 7.43
CA SER A 168 10.74 -10.56 7.81
C SER A 168 9.29 -10.31 7.37
N ARG A 169 8.49 -11.39 7.27
CA ARG A 169 7.04 -11.27 7.02
C ARG A 169 6.34 -10.47 8.11
N PHE A 170 6.77 -10.63 9.36
CA PHE A 170 6.21 -9.89 10.50
C PHE A 170 6.43 -8.37 10.37
N GLU A 171 7.65 -7.94 10.03
CA GLU A 171 7.94 -6.53 9.74
C GLU A 171 7.15 -6.02 8.54
N ALA A 172 7.06 -6.82 7.48
CA ALA A 172 6.29 -6.46 6.28
C ALA A 172 4.79 -6.30 6.59
N VAL A 173 4.21 -7.16 7.43
CA VAL A 173 2.82 -7.02 7.93
C VAL A 173 2.66 -5.77 8.77
N THR A 174 3.65 -5.46 9.61
CA THR A 174 3.64 -4.22 10.41
C THR A 174 3.63 -2.99 9.51
N LEU A 175 4.51 -2.93 8.50
CA LEU A 175 4.54 -1.85 7.51
C LEU A 175 3.26 -1.77 6.67
N ALA A 176 2.73 -2.92 6.24
CA ALA A 176 1.48 -2.97 5.49
C ALA A 176 0.27 -2.49 6.32
N SER A 177 0.26 -2.78 7.63
CA SER A 177 -0.74 -2.26 8.56
C SER A 177 -0.65 -0.73 8.67
N MET A 178 0.57 -0.18 8.80
CA MET A 178 0.78 1.27 8.80
C MET A 178 0.33 1.92 7.49
N LEU A 179 0.58 1.29 6.34
CA LEU A 179 0.09 1.77 5.03
C LEU A 179 -1.44 1.82 4.97
N MET A 180 -2.11 0.90 5.66
CA MET A 180 -3.57 0.87 5.74
C MET A 180 -4.11 1.93 6.71
N ASP A 181 -3.50 2.07 7.88
CA ASP A 181 -3.89 3.07 8.90
C ASP A 181 -3.71 4.50 8.37
N GLU A 182 -2.64 4.76 7.61
CA GLU A 182 -2.39 6.05 6.92
C GLU A 182 -3.18 6.19 5.60
N ASN A 183 -4.08 5.23 5.30
CA ASN A 183 -4.99 5.26 4.15
C ASN A 183 -4.27 5.36 2.78
N PHE A 184 -3.10 4.75 2.64
CA PHE A 184 -2.46 4.54 1.33
C PHE A 184 -3.03 3.32 0.61
N ILE A 185 -3.46 2.32 1.37
CA ILE A 185 -4.11 1.11 0.88
C ILE A 185 -5.39 0.83 1.67
N ARG A 186 -6.36 0.16 1.04
CA ARG A 186 -7.65 -0.17 1.66
C ARG A 186 -8.06 -1.63 1.38
N PRO A 187 -8.72 -2.30 2.33
CA PRO A 187 -9.30 -3.62 2.12
C PRO A 187 -10.55 -3.51 1.25
N VAL A 188 -10.79 -4.49 0.38
CA VAL A 188 -11.92 -4.46 -0.57
C VAL A 188 -12.67 -5.79 -0.70
N GLY A 189 -12.03 -6.91 -0.39
CA GLY A 189 -12.65 -8.24 -0.40
C GLY A 189 -13.25 -8.58 0.97
N VAL A 190 -14.08 -9.61 1.03
CA VAL A 190 -14.77 -10.00 2.26
C VAL A 190 -13.77 -10.31 3.38
N ARG A 191 -12.77 -11.15 3.08
CA ARG A 191 -11.78 -11.56 4.08
C ARG A 191 -10.99 -10.39 4.67
N SER A 192 -10.51 -9.47 3.84
CA SER A 192 -9.75 -8.30 4.31
C SER A 192 -10.65 -7.26 4.99
N THR A 193 -11.92 -7.14 4.58
CA THR A 193 -12.88 -6.24 5.22
C THR A 193 -13.33 -6.77 6.58
N GLU A 194 -13.55 -8.08 6.71
CA GLU A 194 -13.87 -8.71 8.00
C GLU A 194 -12.73 -8.55 9.00
N ALA A 195 -11.48 -8.67 8.55
CA ALA A 195 -10.29 -8.47 9.38
C ALA A 195 -10.26 -7.08 10.06
N THR A 196 -10.73 -6.04 9.38
CA THR A 196 -10.79 -4.68 9.97
C THR A 196 -11.74 -4.54 11.16
N ARG A 197 -12.66 -5.51 11.34
CA ARG A 197 -13.57 -5.56 12.49
C ARG A 197 -12.93 -6.22 13.70
N SER A 198 -11.74 -6.82 13.55
CA SER A 198 -10.99 -7.34 14.69
C SER A 198 -10.62 -6.21 15.65
N SER A 199 -10.69 -6.50 16.95
CA SER A 199 -10.29 -5.57 18.00
C SER A 199 -8.78 -5.49 18.16
N ASP A 200 -8.03 -6.45 17.60
CA ASP A 200 -6.57 -6.48 17.63
C ASP A 200 -5.99 -5.70 16.42
N PRO A 201 -5.23 -4.60 16.66
CA PRO A 201 -4.58 -3.85 15.58
C PRO A 201 -3.62 -4.69 14.74
N SER A 202 -3.03 -5.76 15.29
CA SER A 202 -2.10 -6.64 14.58
C SER A 202 -2.78 -7.61 13.60
N GLU A 203 -4.10 -7.75 13.67
CA GLU A 203 -4.89 -8.62 12.80
C GLU A 203 -5.63 -7.88 11.68
N LYS A 204 -5.54 -6.54 11.62
CA LYS A 204 -6.25 -5.73 10.62
C LYS A 204 -5.74 -5.96 9.20
N PHE A 205 -4.42 -6.11 9.04
CA PHE A 205 -3.82 -6.52 7.78
C PHE A 205 -3.56 -8.02 7.78
N LEU A 206 -3.99 -8.70 6.73
CA LEU A 206 -3.83 -10.14 6.59
C LEU A 206 -2.77 -10.46 5.54
N ASP A 207 -1.71 -11.14 5.96
CA ASP A 207 -0.77 -11.79 5.07
C ASP A 207 -1.36 -13.06 4.45
N ASP A 208 -2.30 -12.87 3.53
CA ASP A 208 -3.11 -13.96 3.00
C ASP A 208 -3.29 -13.80 1.48
N SER A 209 -3.37 -14.92 0.75
CA SER A 209 -3.52 -14.95 -0.70
C SER A 209 -4.94 -14.64 -1.18
N THR A 210 -5.93 -14.67 -0.28
CA THR A 210 -7.34 -14.39 -0.54
C THR A 210 -7.80 -13.05 0.06
N ALA A 211 -6.99 -12.42 0.92
CA ALA A 211 -7.22 -11.06 1.40
C ALA A 211 -6.87 -10.04 0.31
N LEU A 212 -7.86 -9.28 -0.16
CA LEU A 212 -7.71 -8.32 -1.27
C LEU A 212 -7.59 -6.88 -0.78
N TYR A 213 -6.64 -6.16 -1.37
CA TYR A 213 -6.36 -4.76 -1.10
C TYR A 213 -6.28 -3.95 -2.40
N MET A 214 -6.55 -2.65 -2.30
CA MET A 214 -6.36 -1.68 -3.38
C MET A 214 -5.64 -0.46 -2.84
N PHE A 215 -5.01 0.30 -3.72
CA PHE A 215 -4.61 1.66 -3.37
C PHE A 215 -5.83 2.51 -3.02
N ALA A 216 -5.68 3.41 -2.04
CA ALA A 216 -6.66 4.45 -1.81
C ALA A 216 -6.64 5.44 -2.99
N GLU A 217 -7.81 5.94 -3.40
CA GLU A 217 -7.94 6.76 -4.62
C GLU A 217 -7.18 8.11 -4.54
N SER A 218 -6.73 8.52 -3.36
CA SER A 218 -5.93 9.73 -3.15
C SER A 218 -4.54 9.69 -3.78
N SER A 219 -4.02 8.50 -4.14
CA SER A 219 -2.68 8.35 -4.72
C SER A 219 -2.67 8.12 -6.24
N LYS A 220 -3.84 8.08 -6.90
CA LYS A 220 -3.93 8.19 -8.36
C LYS A 220 -4.12 9.64 -8.79
N LYS A 221 -3.03 10.33 -9.11
CA LYS A 221 -3.16 11.46 -10.06
C LYS A 221 -3.49 10.90 -11.44
N ASN A 222 -4.71 11.22 -11.88
CA ASN A 222 -5.22 11.19 -13.25
C ASN A 222 -5.45 9.82 -13.92
N THR A 223 -6.62 9.23 -13.68
CA THR A 223 -7.44 8.72 -14.79
C THR A 223 -8.93 8.97 -14.51
N SER A 224 -9.62 9.43 -15.55
CA SER A 224 -11.01 9.88 -15.54
C SER A 224 -11.98 8.73 -15.33
N SER A 225 -12.59 8.66 -14.15
CA SER A 225 -13.96 8.17 -13.96
C SER A 225 -14.56 8.89 -12.76
N LYS A 226 -15.86 9.19 -12.82
CA LYS A 226 -16.62 10.04 -11.89
C LYS A 226 -16.17 9.83 -10.44
N GLU A 227 -15.59 10.88 -9.88
CA GLU A 227 -15.09 11.00 -8.50
C GLU A 227 -16.24 10.73 -7.51
N GLU A 228 -16.34 9.50 -7.01
CA GLU A 228 -16.99 9.27 -5.72
C GLU A 228 -15.94 9.51 -4.63
N VAL A 229 -15.92 10.73 -4.09
CA VAL A 229 -15.03 11.08 -2.98
C VAL A 229 -15.37 10.17 -1.80
N HIS A 230 -14.49 9.21 -1.48
CA HIS A 230 -14.59 8.38 -0.29
C HIS A 230 -13.87 9.07 0.86
N PHE A 231 -14.63 9.39 1.92
CA PHE A 231 -14.14 10.02 3.15
C PHE A 231 -13.82 8.95 4.18
N ASN A 232 -12.68 9.07 4.86
CA ASN A 232 -12.33 8.17 5.94
C ASN A 232 -13.19 8.54 7.18
N ILE A 233 -13.79 7.55 7.85
CA ILE A 233 -14.63 7.77 9.05
C ILE A 233 -13.86 8.54 10.13
N SER A 234 -12.53 8.35 10.20
CA SER A 234 -11.66 9.10 11.10
C SER A 234 -11.56 10.61 10.78
N GLU A 235 -11.69 11.02 9.52
CA GLU A 235 -11.73 12.45 9.16
C GLU A 235 -13.04 13.10 9.63
N LEU A 236 -14.10 12.30 9.75
CA LEU A 236 -15.42 12.73 10.21
C LEU A 236 -15.58 12.65 11.74
N SER A 237 -14.64 12.05 12.47
CA SER A 237 -14.73 11.88 13.92
C SER A 237 -14.40 13.13 14.72
N GLY A 238 -13.85 14.17 14.07
CA GLY A 238 -13.49 15.42 14.75
C GLY A 238 -14.70 16.18 15.29
N THR A 239 -14.49 16.90 16.40
CA THR A 239 -15.51 17.69 17.10
C THR A 239 -15.93 18.87 16.24
N ILE A 240 -17.24 19.05 16.01
CA ILE A 240 -17.75 20.14 15.16
C ILE A 240 -17.57 21.48 15.90
N VAL A 241 -16.75 22.36 15.33
CA VAL A 241 -16.48 23.70 15.85
C VAL A 241 -17.41 24.73 15.25
N LYS A 242 -17.72 24.61 13.96
CA LYS A 242 -18.64 25.52 13.25
C LYS A 242 -19.29 24.81 12.07
N GLN A 243 -20.54 25.13 11.78
CA GLN A 243 -21.22 24.70 10.56
C GLN A 243 -22.07 25.84 10.00
N GLY A 244 -22.29 25.86 8.69
CA GLY A 244 -23.09 26.88 8.03
C GLY A 244 -23.07 26.75 6.51
N PHE A 245 -23.91 27.51 5.82
CA PHE A 245 -24.01 27.48 4.36
C PHE A 245 -23.16 28.58 3.75
N LEU A 246 -22.23 28.20 2.88
CA LEU A 246 -21.37 29.13 2.16
C LEU A 246 -21.40 28.82 0.67
N VAL A 247 -21.01 29.78 -0.16
CA VAL A 247 -20.89 29.57 -1.60
C VAL A 247 -19.42 29.31 -1.94
N LYS A 248 -19.13 28.24 -2.66
CA LYS A 248 -17.77 27.92 -3.09
C LYS A 248 -17.63 27.89 -4.60
N GLN A 249 -16.45 28.27 -5.08
CA GLN A 249 -16.08 28.09 -6.48
C GLN A 249 -15.69 26.63 -6.75
N GLY A 250 -16.15 26.06 -7.86
CA GLY A 250 -15.78 24.72 -8.33
C GLY A 250 -14.33 24.67 -8.82
N HIS A 251 -13.62 23.57 -8.58
CA HIS A 251 -12.20 23.47 -8.94
C HIS A 251 -11.99 23.36 -10.46
N LYS A 252 -12.75 22.49 -11.14
CA LYS A 252 -12.65 22.21 -12.59
C LYS A 252 -13.46 23.19 -13.45
N ARG A 253 -14.77 23.34 -13.18
CA ARG A 253 -15.68 24.17 -14.00
C ARG A 253 -15.90 25.59 -13.46
N LYS A 254 -15.17 26.03 -12.44
CA LYS A 254 -15.22 27.38 -11.82
C LYS A 254 -16.63 27.97 -11.50
N ASN A 255 -17.69 27.17 -11.53
CA ASN A 255 -19.03 27.57 -11.14
C ASN A 255 -19.16 27.72 -9.63
N TRP A 256 -20.01 28.64 -9.19
CA TRP A 256 -20.33 28.86 -7.78
C TRP A 256 -21.47 27.95 -7.33
N LYS A 257 -21.31 27.29 -6.18
CA LYS A 257 -22.31 26.39 -5.61
C LYS A 257 -22.45 26.60 -4.11
N VAL A 258 -23.68 26.65 -3.64
CA VAL A 258 -23.99 26.62 -2.19
C VAL A 258 -23.63 25.24 -1.65
N ARG A 259 -22.94 25.21 -0.51
CA ARG A 259 -22.59 23.99 0.22
C ARG A 259 -22.74 24.23 1.71
N LYS A 260 -23.19 23.20 2.44
CA LYS A 260 -23.13 23.20 3.90
C LYS A 260 -21.71 22.84 4.32
N PHE A 261 -20.97 23.78 4.89
CA PHE A 261 -19.65 23.55 5.44
C PHE A 261 -19.73 23.10 6.90
N VAL A 262 -18.85 22.17 7.27
CA VAL A 262 -18.69 21.64 8.63
C VAL A 262 -17.20 21.65 8.97
N LEU A 263 -16.83 22.54 9.88
CA LEU A 263 -15.49 22.68 10.45
C LEU A 263 -15.35 21.77 11.67
N ARG A 264 -14.32 20.92 11.69
CA ARG A 264 -14.01 20.00 12.77
C ARG A 264 -12.63 20.27 13.35
N ALA A 265 -12.49 20.09 14.65
CA ALA A 265 -11.21 20.02 15.36
C ALA A 265 -10.95 18.58 15.79
N ASP A 266 -9.67 18.19 15.84
CA ASP A 266 -9.19 16.90 16.36
C ASP A 266 -9.89 15.65 15.77
N PRO A 267 -9.65 15.31 14.48
CA PRO A 267 -8.69 15.96 13.58
C PRO A 267 -9.23 17.21 12.88
N ALA A 268 -8.34 18.17 12.61
CA ALA A 268 -8.66 19.44 11.98
C ALA A 268 -9.00 19.28 10.49
N PHE A 269 -10.30 19.34 10.16
CA PHE A 269 -10.81 19.17 8.80
C PHE A 269 -11.96 20.13 8.49
N LEU A 270 -12.04 20.53 7.22
CA LEU A 270 -13.18 21.27 6.69
C LEU A 270 -13.89 20.44 5.61
N HIS A 271 -15.09 19.99 5.92
CA HIS A 271 -15.95 19.23 5.00
C HIS A 271 -17.06 20.10 4.43
N TYR A 272 -17.55 19.76 3.24
CA TYR A 272 -18.70 20.42 2.64
C TYR A 272 -19.68 19.44 1.97
N TYR A 273 -20.97 19.65 2.17
CA TYR A 273 -22.06 18.75 1.77
C TYR A 273 -22.96 19.40 0.72
N ASP A 274 -23.62 18.59 -0.12
CA ASP A 274 -24.67 19.08 -1.03
C ASP A 274 -25.95 19.23 -0.22
N PRO A 275 -26.45 20.46 0.00
CA PRO A 275 -27.64 20.65 0.83
C PRO A 275 -28.92 20.10 0.19
N THR A 276 -28.87 19.77 -1.11
CA THR A 276 -30.01 19.19 -1.84
C THR A 276 -30.05 17.67 -1.77
N LYS A 277 -29.08 17.03 -1.11
CA LYS A 277 -29.02 15.58 -0.93
C LYS A 277 -29.32 15.26 0.53
N GLU A 278 -30.13 14.23 0.77
CA GLU A 278 -30.43 13.75 2.13
C GLU A 278 -29.31 12.88 2.71
N ASP A 279 -28.32 12.51 1.90
CA ASP A 279 -27.17 11.72 2.33
C ASP A 279 -26.28 12.51 3.31
N ASN A 280 -25.97 11.93 4.47
CA ASN A 280 -24.97 12.45 5.42
C ASN A 280 -23.51 12.29 4.93
N LYS A 281 -23.30 12.16 3.61
CA LYS A 281 -21.98 12.03 2.99
C LYS A 281 -21.49 13.38 2.47
N PRO A 282 -20.26 13.80 2.80
CA PRO A 282 -19.72 15.03 2.23
C PRO A 282 -19.58 14.93 0.71
N VAL A 283 -19.55 16.07 0.03
CA VAL A 283 -19.21 16.17 -1.40
C VAL A 283 -17.71 16.37 -1.58
N GLY A 284 -17.05 16.93 -0.57
CA GLY A 284 -15.61 17.07 -0.50
C GLY A 284 -15.17 17.58 0.86
N GLY A 285 -13.88 17.55 1.10
CA GLY A 285 -13.27 18.03 2.33
C GLY A 285 -11.75 18.05 2.19
N PHE A 286 -11.09 18.69 3.15
CA PHE A 286 -9.63 18.73 3.21
C PHE A 286 -9.18 18.96 4.65
N SER A 287 -7.98 18.44 4.97
CA SER A 287 -7.32 18.73 6.25
C SER A 287 -6.92 20.20 6.29
N LEU A 288 -7.11 20.82 7.45
CA LEU A 288 -6.70 22.20 7.67
C LEU A 288 -5.21 22.34 7.98
N ARG A 289 -4.55 21.26 8.41
CA ARG A 289 -3.13 21.27 8.77
C ARG A 289 -2.25 21.75 7.60
N GLY A 290 -1.50 22.82 7.83
CA GLY A 290 -0.65 23.49 6.85
C GLY A 290 -1.42 24.33 5.84
N CYS A 291 -2.69 24.69 6.10
CA CYS A 291 -3.45 25.59 5.24
C CYS A 291 -3.14 27.07 5.54
N LEU A 292 -3.36 27.92 4.55
CA LEU A 292 -3.34 29.37 4.72
C LEU A 292 -4.74 29.90 4.45
N VAL A 293 -5.34 30.60 5.43
CA VAL A 293 -6.63 31.27 5.29
C VAL A 293 -6.44 32.79 5.24
N SER A 294 -7.05 33.46 4.26
CA SER A 294 -6.95 34.92 4.12
C SER A 294 -8.25 35.52 3.58
N ALA A 295 -8.63 36.68 4.11
CA ALA A 295 -9.71 37.49 3.52
C ALA A 295 -9.28 38.01 2.14
N LEU A 296 -10.24 38.11 1.22
CA LEU A 296 -10.08 38.79 -0.05
C LEU A 296 -10.81 40.13 0.04
N GLU A 297 -10.08 41.22 -0.14
CA GLU A 297 -10.61 42.60 -0.12
C GLU A 297 -11.44 42.88 -1.38
N ASP A 298 -12.40 43.78 -1.27
CA ASP A 298 -13.43 44.03 -2.29
C ASP A 298 -12.93 44.89 -3.49
N ASN A 299 -11.61 45.10 -3.60
CA ASN A 299 -10.97 46.02 -4.54
C ASN A 299 -10.79 45.42 -5.96
N GLY A 300 -11.73 44.57 -6.40
CA GLY A 300 -11.72 43.90 -7.70
C GLY A 300 -11.92 42.38 -7.61
N VAL A 301 -11.96 41.71 -8.75
CA VAL A 301 -12.05 40.24 -8.82
C VAL A 301 -10.64 39.66 -8.65
N PRO A 302 -10.33 38.92 -7.57
CA PRO A 302 -9.00 38.36 -7.36
C PRO A 302 -8.61 37.37 -8.45
N ALA A 303 -7.31 37.31 -8.79
CA ALA A 303 -6.80 36.39 -9.80
C ALA A 303 -7.19 34.94 -9.46
N GLY A 304 -8.00 34.30 -10.33
CA GLY A 304 -8.50 32.93 -10.14
C GLY A 304 -9.99 32.83 -9.79
N VAL A 305 -10.61 33.92 -9.35
CA VAL A 305 -12.06 34.05 -9.14
C VAL A 305 -12.71 34.32 -10.50
N LYS A 306 -13.67 33.48 -10.93
CA LYS A 306 -14.42 33.67 -12.19
C LYS A 306 -15.90 33.87 -11.91
N GLY A 307 -16.53 34.83 -12.59
CA GLY A 307 -17.95 35.19 -12.46
C GLY A 307 -18.18 36.52 -11.73
N ASN A 308 -19.41 37.03 -11.78
CA ASN A 308 -19.84 38.28 -11.11
C ASN A 308 -20.07 38.07 -9.61
N VAL A 309 -19.02 37.67 -8.88
CA VAL A 309 -19.08 37.48 -7.43
C VAL A 309 -18.28 38.59 -6.77
N GLN A 310 -18.98 39.47 -6.04
CA GLN A 310 -18.40 40.62 -5.34
C GLN A 310 -18.74 40.51 -3.85
N GLY A 311 -17.79 40.88 -2.99
CA GLY A 311 -18.02 40.95 -1.54
C GLY A 311 -17.80 39.65 -0.78
N ASN A 312 -17.32 39.78 0.46
CA ASN A 312 -17.33 38.75 1.50
C ASN A 312 -16.59 37.44 1.15
N LEU A 313 -15.59 37.55 0.29
CA LEU A 313 -14.75 36.43 -0.13
C LEU A 313 -13.60 36.20 0.85
N PHE A 314 -13.26 34.92 1.03
CA PHE A 314 -12.02 34.48 1.63
C PHE A 314 -11.47 33.30 0.84
N LYS A 315 -10.15 33.09 0.90
CA LYS A 315 -9.52 31.92 0.30
C LYS A 315 -8.87 31.05 1.36
N ILE A 316 -8.81 29.76 1.06
CA ILE A 316 -8.00 28.79 1.77
C ILE A 316 -7.06 28.14 0.75
N ILE A 317 -5.76 28.21 1.00
CA ILE A 317 -4.75 27.48 0.23
C ILE A 317 -4.33 26.27 1.06
N THR A 318 -4.45 25.06 0.52
CA THR A 318 -3.99 23.86 1.21
C THR A 318 -2.48 23.67 1.09
N LYS A 319 -1.89 22.80 1.92
CA LYS A 319 -0.47 22.43 1.83
C LYS A 319 -0.02 21.91 0.45
N ASN A 320 -0.97 21.43 -0.36
CA ASN A 320 -0.75 20.93 -1.73
C ASN A 320 -1.04 22.01 -2.80
N ASP A 321 -1.06 23.29 -2.42
CA ASP A 321 -1.33 24.44 -3.28
C ASP A 321 -2.70 24.37 -4.00
N ILE A 322 -3.72 23.83 -3.33
CA ILE A 322 -5.11 23.84 -3.83
C ILE A 322 -5.83 25.06 -3.27
N HIS A 323 -6.40 25.87 -4.17
CA HIS A 323 -7.03 27.15 -3.83
C HIS A 323 -8.55 27.00 -3.76
N TYR A 324 -9.11 27.18 -2.57
CA TYR A 324 -10.55 27.22 -2.33
C TYR A 324 -10.99 28.67 -2.17
N TYR A 325 -11.86 29.13 -3.07
CA TYR A 325 -12.53 30.42 -2.97
C TYR A 325 -13.92 30.21 -2.39
N ILE A 326 -14.20 30.90 -1.29
CA ILE A 326 -15.44 30.75 -0.52
C ILE A 326 -16.00 32.15 -0.23
N GLN A 327 -17.31 32.30 -0.41
CA GLN A 327 -18.06 33.51 -0.15
C GLN A 327 -19.02 33.28 1.02
N ALA A 328 -18.97 34.19 1.99
CA ALA A 328 -19.93 34.28 3.06
C ALA A 328 -21.10 35.22 2.70
N SER A 329 -22.23 35.09 3.39
CA SER A 329 -23.40 35.96 3.20
C SER A 329 -23.15 37.39 3.67
N SER A 330 -22.22 37.58 4.61
CA SER A 330 -21.89 38.89 5.19
C SER A 330 -20.41 39.00 5.57
N LYS A 331 -19.93 40.23 5.75
CA LYS A 331 -18.57 40.51 6.23
C LYS A 331 -18.35 39.94 7.63
N ALA A 332 -19.37 40.00 8.48
CA ALA A 332 -19.33 39.42 9.83
C ALA A 332 -19.20 37.89 9.78
N GLU A 333 -20.01 37.21 8.95
CA GLU A 333 -19.90 35.76 8.78
C GLU A 333 -18.53 35.36 8.23
N ARG A 334 -17.99 36.11 7.25
CA ARG A 334 -16.63 35.90 6.73
C ARG A 334 -15.60 35.93 7.86
N VAL A 335 -15.63 36.96 8.70
CA VAL A 335 -14.69 37.12 9.82
C VAL A 335 -14.80 35.94 10.77
N GLN A 336 -16.01 35.56 11.16
CA GLN A 336 -16.23 34.41 12.05
C GLN A 336 -15.69 33.09 11.48
N TRP A 337 -15.83 32.85 10.18
CA TRP A 337 -15.28 31.65 9.55
C TRP A 337 -13.74 31.67 9.52
N ILE A 338 -13.12 32.80 9.20
CA ILE A 338 -11.66 32.93 9.22
C ILE A 338 -11.12 32.72 10.64
N GLU A 339 -11.74 33.36 11.65
CA GLU A 339 -11.34 33.24 13.05
C GLU A 339 -11.51 31.82 13.59
N ALA A 340 -12.55 31.10 13.16
CA ALA A 340 -12.73 29.70 13.55
C ALA A 340 -11.72 28.75 12.88
N ILE A 341 -11.31 29.05 11.63
CA ILE A 341 -10.39 28.21 10.86
C ILE A 341 -8.93 28.43 11.29
N LYS A 342 -8.53 29.67 11.57
CA LYS A 342 -7.13 30.07 11.82
C LYS A 342 -6.42 29.29 12.95
N PRO A 343 -7.07 28.91 14.06
CA PRO A 343 -6.43 28.09 15.10
C PRO A 343 -6.20 26.63 14.68
N LEU A 344 -6.85 26.17 13.61
CA LEU A 344 -6.87 24.79 13.16
C LEU A 344 -5.99 24.54 11.92
N THR A 345 -5.36 25.60 11.40
CA THR A 345 -4.48 25.55 10.22
C THR A 345 -3.04 25.21 10.54
#